data_AF-T2JXQ6-F1
#
_entry.id   AF-T2JXQ6-F1
#
_cell.length_a   1.000
_cell.length_b   1.000
_cell.length_c   1.000
_cell.angle_alpha   90.00
_cell.angle_beta   90.00
_cell.angle_gamma   90.00
#
_symmetry.space_group_name_H-M   'P 1'
#
loop_
_entity.id
_entity.type
_entity.pdbx_description
1 polymer ?
#
loop_
_entity_poly.entity_id
_entity_poly.type
_entity_poly.pdbx_seq_one_letter_code
_entity_poly.pdbx_strand_id
1 'polypeptide(L)'
;MAAEKDQQKIAVEIKSFLGNSQVNDLENALGQYILYYEVLLAKQDERVLYLAIKESAYQEIFEEPIGKILLNRKIIKLLVFEPRKESILQWIS
;
A
#
# COMPACT_ATOMS: atom_id res chain seq x y z
N MET A 1 -5.34 4.93 -9.04
CA MET A 1 -4.77 6.07 -9.80
C MET A 1 -3.43 5.62 -10.42
N ALA A 2 -2.92 6.29 -11.46
CA ALA A 2 -1.62 5.97 -12.07
C ALA A 2 -0.62 7.10 -11.79
N ALA A 3 0.60 6.75 -11.38
CA ALA A 3 1.71 7.68 -11.17
C ALA A 3 3.02 7.08 -11.74
N GLU A 4 4.11 7.82 -11.72
CA GLU A 4 5.42 7.36 -12.22
C GLU A 4 6.52 7.64 -11.18
N LYS A 5 7.43 6.69 -11.00
CA LYS A 5 8.64 6.81 -10.17
C LYS A 5 9.82 6.22 -10.93
N ASP A 6 10.89 6.98 -11.14
CA ASP A 6 12.11 6.49 -11.82
C ASP A 6 11.82 5.74 -13.14
N GLN A 7 10.89 6.27 -13.94
CA GLN A 7 10.38 5.68 -15.20
C GLN A 7 9.55 4.39 -15.04
N GLN A 8 9.33 3.91 -13.81
CA GLN A 8 8.37 2.85 -13.52
C GLN A 8 6.99 3.44 -13.30
N LYS A 9 6.02 2.96 -14.09
CA LYS A 9 4.62 3.26 -13.85
C LYS A 9 4.20 2.57 -12.54
N ILE A 10 3.44 3.26 -11.72
CA ILE A 10 2.91 2.73 -10.46
C ILE A 10 1.40 2.83 -10.43
N ALA A 11 0.78 1.81 -9.85
CA ALA A 11 -0.62 1.86 -9.45
C ALA A 11 -0.64 2.18 -7.95
N VAL A 12 -1.44 3.18 -7.57
CA VAL A 12 -1.55 3.62 -6.18
C VAL A 12 -3.01 3.54 -5.74
N GLU A 13 -3.23 2.85 -4.63
CA GLU A 13 -4.51 2.77 -3.90
C GLU A 13 -4.37 3.51 -2.58
N ILE A 14 -5.16 4.56 -2.34
CA ILE A 14 -5.08 5.37 -1.12
C ILE A 14 -6.05 4.81 -0.09
N LYS A 15 -5.54 4.33 1.05
CA LYS A 15 -6.36 3.90 2.19
C LYS A 15 -6.08 4.75 3.43
N SER A 16 -7.16 5.16 4.08
CA SER A 16 -7.11 6.10 5.20
C SER A 16 -7.06 5.43 6.57
N PHE A 17 -7.38 4.12 6.67
CA PHE A 17 -7.43 3.33 7.93
C PHE A 17 -8.17 4.06 9.05
N LEU A 18 -9.37 4.59 8.74
CA LEU A 18 -10.19 5.37 9.68
C LEU A 18 -11.35 4.54 10.28
N GLY A 19 -11.42 3.25 9.96
CA GLY A 19 -12.45 2.37 10.47
C GLY A 19 -12.29 2.09 11.97
N ASN A 20 -13.35 1.58 12.60
CA ASN A 20 -13.34 1.22 14.02
C ASN A 20 -12.39 0.03 14.33
N SER A 21 -11.90 -0.69 13.31
CA SER A 21 -10.96 -1.81 13.43
C SER A 21 -9.92 -1.75 12.31
N GLN A 22 -8.67 -1.48 12.68
CA GLN A 22 -7.56 -1.45 11.74
C GLN A 22 -7.27 -2.81 11.11
N VAL A 23 -7.56 -3.91 11.83
CA VAL A 23 -7.43 -5.27 11.29
C VAL A 23 -8.42 -5.51 10.17
N ASN A 24 -9.69 -5.13 10.35
CA ASN A 24 -10.69 -5.23 9.29
C ASN A 24 -10.34 -4.32 8.09
N ASP A 25 -9.84 -3.10 8.35
CA ASP A 25 -9.38 -2.22 7.28
C ASP A 25 -8.20 -2.83 6.51
N LEU A 26 -7.27 -3.48 7.22
CA LEU A 26 -6.15 -4.21 6.64
C LEU A 26 -6.60 -5.41 5.80
N GLU A 27 -7.54 -6.22 6.29
CA GLU A 27 -8.11 -7.35 5.53
C GLU A 27 -8.73 -6.88 4.21
N ASN A 28 -9.53 -5.81 4.26
CA ASN A 28 -10.15 -5.22 3.08
C ASN A 28 -9.12 -4.63 2.10
N ALA A 29 -8.10 -3.93 2.62
CA ALA A 29 -7.02 -3.38 1.81
C ALA A 29 -6.18 -4.48 1.15
N LEU A 30 -5.87 -5.54 1.90
CA LEU A 30 -5.10 -6.69 1.41
C LEU A 30 -5.85 -7.44 0.31
N GLY A 31 -7.15 -7.69 0.49
CA GLY A 31 -7.99 -8.33 -0.52
C GLY A 31 -8.03 -7.54 -1.83
N GLN A 32 -8.20 -6.21 -1.75
CA GLN A 32 -8.17 -5.34 -2.92
C GLN A 32 -6.78 -5.29 -3.58
N TYR A 33 -5.71 -5.21 -2.77
CA TYR A 33 -4.34 -5.20 -3.27
C TYR A 33 -4.04 -6.46 -4.08
N ILE A 34 -4.34 -7.65 -3.54
CA ILE A 34 -4.11 -8.93 -4.22
C ILE A 34 -4.92 -9.00 -5.52
N LEU A 35 -6.21 -8.63 -5.47
CA LEU A 35 -7.08 -8.65 -6.65
C LEU A 35 -6.52 -7.77 -7.78
N TYR A 36 -6.11 -6.54 -7.47
CA TYR A 36 -5.55 -5.64 -8.48
C TYR A 36 -4.18 -6.08 -8.98
N TYR A 37 -3.34 -6.63 -8.09
CA TYR A 37 -2.04 -7.19 -8.47
C TYR A 37 -2.20 -8.29 -9.53
N GLU A 38 -3.09 -9.25 -9.30
CA GLU A 38 -3.36 -10.34 -10.24
C GLU A 38 -3.90 -9.81 -11.59
N VAL A 39 -4.76 -8.78 -11.56
CA VAL A 39 -5.28 -8.15 -12.79
C VAL A 39 -4.17 -7.46 -13.60
N LEU A 40 -3.24 -6.76 -12.93
CA LEU A 40 -2.10 -6.12 -13.60
C LEU A 40 -1.16 -7.18 -14.19
N LEU A 41 -0.86 -8.24 -13.43
CA LEU A 41 -0.03 -9.35 -13.87
C LEU A 41 -0.62 -10.05 -15.11
N ALA A 42 -1.92 -10.35 -15.09
CA ALA A 42 -2.62 -10.97 -16.21
C ALA A 42 -2.62 -10.10 -17.47
N LYS A 43 -2.57 -8.77 -17.32
CA LYS A 43 -2.48 -7.81 -18.43
C LYS A 43 -1.05 -7.59 -18.94
N GLN A 44 -0.07 -8.32 -18.41
CA GLN A 44 1.37 -8.09 -18.67
C GLN A 44 1.76 -6.63 -18.44
N ASP A 45 1.17 -6.02 -17.42
CA ASP A 45 1.41 -4.64 -17.09
C ASP A 45 2.67 -4.54 -16.22
N GLU A 46 3.68 -3.82 -16.73
CA GLU A 46 4.95 -3.61 -16.01
C GLU A 46 4.80 -2.66 -14.80
N ARG A 47 3.58 -2.18 -14.52
CA ARG A 47 3.28 -1.35 -13.36
C ARG A 47 3.55 -2.05 -12.05
N VAL A 48 4.29 -1.38 -11.17
CA VAL A 48 4.44 -1.82 -9.77
C VAL A 48 3.26 -1.28 -8.95
N LEU A 49 2.50 -2.18 -8.33
CA LEU A 49 1.41 -1.81 -7.42
C LEU A 49 1.99 -1.46 -6.04
N TYR A 50 1.60 -0.30 -5.51
CA TYR A 50 1.84 0.11 -4.14
C TYR A 50 0.52 0.44 -3.45
N LEU A 51 0.40 0.03 -2.18
CA LEU A 51 -0.66 0.52 -1.30
C LEU A 51 -0.17 1.84 -0.67
N ALA A 52 -0.83 2.95 -1.00
CA ALA A 52 -0.53 4.24 -0.37
C ALA A 52 -1.31 4.42 0.93
N ILE A 53 -0.57 4.70 2.00
CA ILE A 53 -1.12 4.85 3.34
C ILE A 53 -0.55 6.09 4.01
N LYS A 54 -1.33 6.66 4.93
CA LYS A 54 -0.87 7.75 5.80
C LYS A 54 0.23 7.23 6.73
N GLU A 55 1.14 8.12 7.13
CA GLU A 55 2.13 7.83 8.18
C GLU A 55 1.49 7.27 9.46
N SER A 56 0.36 7.85 9.89
CA SER A 56 -0.36 7.36 11.09
C SER A 56 -0.81 5.91 10.93
N ALA A 57 -1.33 5.54 9.77
CA ALA A 57 -1.73 4.15 9.50
C ALA A 57 -0.52 3.21 9.49
N TYR A 58 0.63 3.67 8.95
CA TYR A 58 1.86 2.89 9.01
C TYR A 58 2.27 2.58 10.45
N GLN A 59 2.31 3.61 11.31
CA GLN A 59 2.65 3.48 12.72
C GLN A 59 1.68 2.59 13.49
N GLU A 60 0.37 2.70 13.19
CA GLU A 60 -0.66 2.02 13.97
C GLU A 60 -0.84 0.52 13.62
N ILE A 61 -0.73 0.10 12.35
CA ILE A 61 -0.95 -1.30 11.96
C ILE A 61 0.26 -1.99 11.33
N PHE A 62 1.18 -1.24 10.72
CA PHE A 62 2.33 -1.80 10.01
C PHE A 62 3.60 -1.90 10.85
N GLU A 63 3.65 -1.23 12.01
CA GLU A 63 4.65 -1.50 13.05
C GLU A 63 4.25 -2.66 13.97
N GLU A 64 2.97 -3.07 13.95
CA GLU A 64 2.48 -4.24 14.69
C GLU A 64 2.89 -5.56 14.02
N PRO A 65 2.92 -6.68 14.76
CA PRO A 65 3.34 -7.98 14.23
C PRO A 65 2.60 -8.40 12.94
N ILE A 66 1.29 -8.15 12.86
CA ILE A 66 0.48 -8.51 11.70
C ILE A 66 0.95 -7.79 10.43
N GLY A 67 1.16 -6.48 10.49
CA GLY A 67 1.64 -5.71 9.35
C GLY A 67 3.10 -6.02 9.02
N LYS A 68 3.97 -6.18 10.02
CA LYS A 68 5.37 -6.60 9.84
C LYS A 68 5.48 -7.93 9.09
N ILE A 69 4.61 -8.91 9.38
CA ILE A 69 4.58 -10.19 8.65
C ILE A 69 4.32 -9.97 7.16
N LEU A 70 3.35 -9.11 6.80
CA LEU A 70 3.01 -8.82 5.41
C LEU A 70 4.16 -8.13 4.67
N LEU A 71 4.83 -7.19 5.34
CA LEU A 71 5.99 -6.48 4.78
C LEU A 71 7.21 -7.39 4.63
N ASN A 72 7.56 -8.15 5.66
CA ASN A 72 8.72 -9.04 5.64
C ASN A 72 8.58 -10.16 4.61
N ARG A 73 7.35 -10.65 4.38
CA ARG A 73 7.05 -11.63 3.34
C ARG A 73 6.86 -11.02 1.95
N LYS A 74 7.00 -9.69 1.82
CA LYS A 74 6.80 -8.93 0.57
C LYS A 74 5.45 -9.19 -0.09
N ILE A 75 4.43 -9.44 0.72
CA ILE A 75 3.06 -9.66 0.24
C ILE A 75 2.49 -8.33 -0.29
N ILE A 76 2.89 -7.22 0.33
CA ILE A 76 2.47 -5.87 -0.04
C ILE A 76 3.68 -4.95 -0.17
N LYS A 77 3.59 -4.00 -1.10
CA LYS A 77 4.49 -2.85 -1.17
C LYS A 77 3.76 -1.61 -0.68
N LEU A 78 4.43 -0.77 0.11
CA LEU A 78 3.84 0.43 0.69
C LEU A 78 4.45 1.72 0.15
N LEU A 79 3.59 2.72 -0.02
CA LEU A 79 3.97 4.11 -0.18
C LEU A 79 3.41 4.86 1.04
N VAL A 80 4.30 5.32 1.93
CA VAL A 80 3.90 6.05 3.12
C VAL A 80 3.98 7.55 2.81
N PHE A 81 2.91 8.29 3.08
CA PHE A 81 2.86 9.74 2.83
C PHE A 81 2.30 10.52 4.02
N GLU A 82 2.66 11.80 4.10
CA GLU A 82 2.13 12.75 5.07
C GLU A 82 1.07 13.63 4.41
N PRO A 83 -0.23 13.48 4.75
CA PRO A 83 -1.30 14.21 4.07
C PRO A 83 -1.20 15.73 4.21
N ARG A 84 -0.63 16.22 5.32
CA ARG A 84 -0.54 17.67 5.61
C ARG A 84 0.55 18.37 4.80
N LYS A 85 1.62 17.66 4.47
CA LYS A 85 2.75 18.18 3.69
C LYS A 85 2.70 17.76 2.22
N GLU A 86 1.71 16.95 1.84
CA GLU A 86 1.55 16.36 0.51
C GLU A 86 2.85 15.68 0.01
N SER A 87 3.63 15.12 0.94
CA SER A 87 4.95 14.56 0.68
C SER A 87 4.98 13.07 0.92
N ILE A 88 5.68 12.35 0.05
CA ILE A 88 5.98 10.94 0.22
C ILE A 88 7.14 10.83 1.22
N LEU A 89 6.91 10.08 2.30
CA LEU A 89 7.90 9.85 3.34
C LEU A 89 8.77 8.64 3.02
N GLN A 90 8.15 7.53 2.61
CA GLN A 90 8.84 6.25 2.44
C GLN A 90 8.24 5.37 1.35
N TRP A 91 9.09 4.54 0.75
CA TRP A 91 8.72 3.45 -0.15
C TRP A 91 9.25 2.14 0.43
N ILE A 92 8.38 1.15 0.61
CA ILE A 92 8.73 -0.15 1.19
C ILE A 92 8.40 -1.24 0.17
N SER A 93 9.37 -2.13 -0.13
CA SER A 93 9.32 -3.13 -1.21
C SER A 93 9.84 -4.50 -0.81
#